data_AF-A0A945EXJ6-F1
#
_entry.id   AF-A0A945EXJ6-F1
#
_cell.length_a   1.000
_cell.length_b   1.000
_cell.length_c   1.000
_cell.angle_alpha   90.00
_cell.angle_beta   90.00
_cell.angle_gamma   90.00
#
_symmetry.space_group_name_H-M   'P 1'
#
loop_
_entity.id
_entity.type
_entity.pdbx_description
1 polymer ?
#
loop_
_entity_poly.entity_id
_entity_poly.type
_entity_poly.pdbx_seq_one_letter_code
_entity_poly.pdbx_strand_id
1 'polypeptide(L)'
;MVGNDLVDLQIAKSESNWRRKGFLEKQFTIKEQQLILKNGNSFNDVWRLWSMKEAAYKIYTQQHKKRFFAPQKFECSFISESEGMVSFEKNKFFTTTFLNAHYCYTIAQKTNDKLVVFSSVGLPENIGCKMKQKLQELTGVLAEEMTQIKSSVGAPLYYQKEKLLTNSCSISHHGNYGAFAFTLQNES
;
A
#
# COMPACT_ATOMS: atom_id res chain seq x y z
N MET A 1 3.73 -10.02 -6.28
CA MET A 1 4.03 -8.58 -6.19
C MET A 1 3.25 -7.97 -5.05
N VAL A 2 3.82 -6.95 -4.42
CA VAL A 2 3.21 -6.29 -3.27
C VAL A 2 3.08 -4.79 -3.51
N GLY A 3 2.00 -4.23 -2.98
CA GLY A 3 1.78 -2.80 -2.89
C GLY A 3 1.36 -2.47 -1.47
N ASN A 4 1.59 -1.24 -1.04
CA ASN A 4 1.09 -0.76 0.24
C ASN A 4 0.65 0.70 0.15
N ASP A 5 -0.19 1.12 1.08
CA ASP A 5 -0.53 2.52 1.27
C ASP A 5 -0.71 2.85 2.75
N LEU A 6 -0.45 4.10 3.11
CA LEU A 6 -0.45 4.56 4.49
C LEU A 6 -1.07 5.95 4.56
N VAL A 7 -2.02 6.11 5.47
CA VAL A 7 -2.68 7.37 5.76
C VAL A 7 -2.52 7.70 7.24
N ASP A 8 -1.74 8.73 7.57
CA ASP A 8 -1.84 9.46 8.85
C ASP A 8 -3.27 9.99 9.05
N LEU A 9 -3.99 9.44 10.03
CA LEU A 9 -5.38 9.75 10.31
C LEU A 9 -5.54 11.07 11.07
N GLN A 10 -4.52 11.54 11.79
CA GLN A 10 -4.58 12.84 12.46
C GLN A 10 -4.50 13.97 11.43
N ILE A 11 -3.58 13.85 10.48
CA ILE A 11 -3.49 14.80 9.36
C ILE A 11 -4.71 14.71 8.45
N ALA A 12 -5.16 13.50 8.10
CA ALA A 12 -6.38 13.35 7.32
C ALA A 12 -7.61 13.97 8.01
N LYS A 13 -7.68 13.97 9.33
CA LYS A 13 -8.76 14.61 10.08
C LYS A 13 -8.71 16.14 10.03
N SER A 14 -7.52 16.74 10.06
CA SER A 14 -7.35 18.21 10.03
C SER A 14 -7.34 18.78 8.61
N GLU A 15 -6.76 18.08 7.65
CA GLU A 15 -6.46 18.62 6.32
C GLU A 15 -7.36 18.06 5.22
N SER A 16 -8.00 16.90 5.43
CA SER A 16 -8.86 16.27 4.43
C SER A 16 -10.34 16.37 4.80
N ASN A 17 -11.02 17.34 4.20
CA ASN A 17 -12.48 17.42 4.28
C ASN A 17 -13.14 16.42 3.31
N TRP A 18 -13.19 15.14 3.71
CA TRP A 18 -13.84 14.09 2.93
C TRP A 18 -15.36 14.30 2.78
N ARG A 19 -15.95 15.17 3.60
CA ARG A 19 -17.38 15.54 3.55
C ARG A 19 -17.68 16.67 2.58
N ARG A 20 -16.67 17.28 1.95
CA ARG A 20 -16.91 18.33 0.95
C ARG A 20 -17.64 17.73 -0.26
N LYS A 21 -18.57 18.49 -0.82
CA LYS A 21 -19.33 18.11 -2.02
C LYS A 21 -18.39 17.65 -3.14
N GLY A 22 -18.66 16.50 -3.73
CA GLY A 22 -17.88 15.98 -4.85
C GLY A 22 -16.62 15.20 -4.46
N PHE A 23 -16.27 15.07 -3.17
CA PHE A 23 -15.12 14.24 -2.76
C PHE A 23 -15.45 12.76 -2.98
N LEU A 24 -16.53 12.28 -2.38
CA LEU A 24 -16.89 10.87 -2.45
C LEU A 24 -17.13 10.42 -3.89
N GLU A 25 -17.78 11.26 -4.69
CA GLU A 25 -18.16 11.01 -6.07
C GLU A 25 -16.99 11.03 -7.04
N LYS A 26 -15.86 11.66 -6.68
CA LYS A 26 -14.63 11.62 -7.48
C LYS A 26 -13.77 10.41 -7.14
N GLN A 27 -13.79 9.96 -5.88
CA GLN A 27 -12.86 8.96 -5.35
C GLN A 27 -13.44 7.54 -5.36
N PHE A 28 -14.75 7.41 -5.12
CA PHE A 28 -15.41 6.14 -4.81
C PHE A 28 -16.58 5.88 -5.76
N THR A 29 -16.80 4.60 -6.06
CA THR A 29 -17.98 4.11 -6.76
C THR A 29 -19.24 4.29 -5.92
N ILE A 30 -20.42 4.23 -6.53
CA ILE A 30 -21.70 4.33 -5.82
C ILE A 30 -21.82 3.27 -4.71
N LYS A 31 -21.35 2.03 -4.96
CA LYS A 31 -21.35 0.95 -3.96
C LYS A 31 -20.47 1.28 -2.76
N GLU A 32 -19.27 1.80 -3.00
CA GLU A 32 -18.35 2.22 -1.94
C GLU A 32 -18.88 3.42 -1.15
N GLN A 33 -19.54 4.38 -1.82
CA GLN A 33 -20.20 5.50 -1.14
C GLN A 33 -21.29 5.01 -0.20
N GLN A 34 -22.10 4.04 -0.63
CA GLN A 34 -23.11 3.41 0.23
C GLN A 34 -22.47 2.71 1.44
N LEU A 35 -21.33 2.02 1.27
CA LEU A 35 -20.60 1.42 2.39
C LEU A 35 -20.15 2.49 3.40
N ILE A 36 -19.53 3.58 2.91
CA ILE A 36 -19.07 4.69 3.75
C ILE A 36 -20.20 5.32 4.56
N LEU A 37 -21.37 5.51 3.93
CA LEU A 37 -22.50 6.22 4.54
C LEU A 37 -23.40 5.32 5.41
N LYS A 38 -23.31 4.00 5.26
CA LYS A 38 -24.14 3.04 6.01
C LYS A 38 -23.61 2.76 7.42
N ASN A 39 -22.30 2.78 7.59
CA ASN A 39 -21.66 2.41 8.85
C ASN A 39 -21.50 3.61 9.79
N GLY A 40 -21.49 3.37 11.11
CA GLY A 40 -21.29 4.41 12.13
C GLY A 40 -19.89 5.04 12.13
N ASN A 41 -18.94 4.53 11.33
CA ASN A 41 -17.55 4.98 11.28
C ASN A 41 -17.09 5.38 9.87
N SER A 42 -17.84 6.27 9.21
CA SER A 42 -17.56 6.72 7.84
C SER A 42 -16.15 7.28 7.63
N PHE A 43 -15.54 7.90 8.64
CA PHE A 43 -14.17 8.44 8.53
C PHE A 43 -13.16 7.31 8.29
N ASN A 44 -13.23 6.24 9.09
CA ASN A 44 -12.32 5.10 8.93
C ASN A 44 -12.59 4.36 7.61
N ASP A 45 -13.85 4.22 7.20
CA ASP A 45 -14.21 3.56 5.94
C ASP A 45 -13.65 4.32 4.72
N VAL A 46 -13.70 5.65 4.72
CA VAL A 46 -13.08 6.48 3.66
C VAL A 46 -11.60 6.15 3.50
N TRP A 47 -10.84 6.17 4.59
CA TRP A 47 -9.38 6.01 4.53
C TRP A 47 -8.95 4.55 4.34
N ARG A 48 -9.76 3.60 4.81
CA ARG A 48 -9.59 2.19 4.48
C ARG A 48 -9.77 1.95 2.99
N LEU A 49 -10.89 2.37 2.41
CA LEU A 49 -11.15 2.20 0.98
C LEU A 49 -10.12 2.93 0.12
N TRP A 50 -9.72 4.15 0.51
CA TRP A 50 -8.67 4.90 -0.17
C TRP A 50 -7.34 4.14 -0.17
N SER A 51 -6.86 3.73 1.00
CA SER A 51 -5.58 3.01 1.11
C SER A 51 -5.60 1.64 0.41
N MET A 52 -6.74 0.95 0.37
CA MET A 52 -6.93 -0.26 -0.43
C MET A 52 -6.72 0.00 -1.92
N LYS A 53 -7.35 1.05 -2.48
CA LYS A 53 -7.20 1.43 -3.89
C LYS A 53 -5.75 1.76 -4.22
N GLU A 54 -5.10 2.59 -3.40
CA GLU A 54 -3.72 3.03 -3.63
C GLU A 54 -2.72 1.86 -3.52
N ALA A 55 -2.91 0.95 -2.56
CA ALA A 55 -2.09 -0.25 -2.45
C ALA A 55 -2.22 -1.16 -3.68
N ALA A 56 -3.44 -1.41 -4.16
CA ALA A 56 -3.68 -2.18 -5.39
C ALA A 56 -3.13 -1.47 -6.64
N TYR A 57 -3.29 -0.15 -6.72
CA TYR A 57 -2.77 0.69 -7.81
C TYR A 57 -1.25 0.62 -7.91
N LYS A 58 -0.53 0.59 -6.78
CA LYS A 58 0.94 0.40 -6.78
C LYS A 58 1.37 -0.94 -7.36
N ILE A 59 0.60 -2.01 -7.17
CA ILE A 59 0.88 -3.29 -7.84
C ILE A 59 0.67 -3.14 -9.35
N TYR A 60 -0.48 -2.58 -9.76
CA TYR A 60 -0.82 -2.42 -11.17
C TYR A 60 0.22 -1.59 -11.93
N THR A 61 0.62 -0.44 -11.38
CA THR A 61 1.62 0.44 -12.00
C THR A 61 3.01 -0.20 -12.07
N GLN A 62 3.40 -1.01 -11.07
CA GLN A 62 4.63 -1.80 -11.13
C GLN A 62 4.61 -2.82 -12.28
N GLN A 63 3.45 -3.38 -12.65
CA GLN A 63 3.31 -4.34 -13.75
C GLN A 63 3.22 -3.70 -15.12
N HIS A 64 2.36 -2.70 -15.26
CA HIS A 64 2.02 -2.10 -16.56
C HIS A 64 2.88 -0.88 -16.90
N LYS A 65 3.77 -0.47 -16.00
CA LYS A 65 4.73 0.64 -16.16
C LYS A 65 4.10 1.98 -16.58
N LYS A 66 2.82 2.20 -16.28
CA LYS A 66 2.06 3.40 -16.65
C LYS A 66 1.27 3.93 -15.45
N ARG A 67 1.44 5.22 -15.15
CA ARG A 67 0.67 5.94 -14.14
C ARG A 67 -0.55 6.59 -14.76
N PHE A 68 -1.66 6.61 -14.01
CA PHE A 68 -2.89 7.32 -14.34
C PHE A 68 -3.67 7.63 -13.05
N PHE A 69 -4.60 8.57 -13.10
CA PHE A 69 -5.48 8.87 -11.97
C PHE A 69 -6.92 8.49 -12.33
N ALA A 70 -7.41 7.37 -11.78
CA ALA A 70 -8.78 6.92 -11.97
C ALA A 70 -9.24 6.01 -10.80
N PRO A 71 -9.36 6.55 -9.57
CA PRO A 71 -9.59 5.75 -8.36
C PRO A 71 -10.92 4.98 -8.39
N GLN A 72 -11.94 5.47 -9.11
CA GLN A 72 -13.21 4.75 -9.27
C GLN A 72 -13.10 3.46 -10.08
N LYS A 73 -12.05 3.30 -10.90
CA LYS A 73 -11.84 2.06 -11.64
C LYS A 73 -11.39 0.90 -10.75
N PHE A 74 -10.85 1.20 -9.56
CA PHE A 74 -10.43 0.21 -8.58
C PHE A 74 -11.57 -0.03 -7.60
N GLU A 75 -12.39 -1.05 -7.83
CA GLU A 75 -13.58 -1.30 -7.02
C GLU A 75 -13.22 -2.14 -5.78
N CYS A 76 -13.53 -1.61 -4.60
CA CYS A 76 -13.26 -2.28 -3.32
C CYS A 76 -14.48 -3.03 -2.78
N SER A 77 -14.20 -4.06 -1.99
CA SER A 77 -15.18 -4.79 -1.19
C SER A 77 -14.54 -5.18 0.15
N PHE A 78 -15.30 -5.08 1.24
CA PHE A 78 -14.88 -5.58 2.55
C PHE A 78 -15.18 -7.08 2.66
N ILE A 79 -14.21 -7.85 3.15
CA ILE A 79 -14.35 -9.27 3.47
C ILE A 79 -14.52 -9.41 4.99
N SER A 80 -13.73 -8.69 5.77
CA SER A 80 -13.81 -8.60 7.23
C SER A 80 -13.45 -7.19 7.71
N GLU A 81 -13.22 -7.01 9.02
CA GLU A 81 -12.77 -5.73 9.59
C GLU A 81 -11.40 -5.28 9.05
N SER A 82 -10.49 -6.22 8.81
CA SER A 82 -9.14 -5.94 8.31
C SER A 82 -8.94 -6.40 6.86
N GLU A 83 -9.69 -7.39 6.39
CA GLU A 83 -9.50 -7.95 5.04
C GLU A 83 -10.48 -7.38 4.03
N GLY A 84 -9.99 -7.18 2.81
CA GLY A 84 -10.79 -6.71 1.69
C GLY A 84 -10.23 -7.18 0.36
N MET A 85 -10.95 -6.86 -0.71
CA MET A 85 -10.52 -7.15 -2.07
C MET A 85 -10.74 -5.92 -2.96
N VAL A 86 -9.78 -5.67 -3.85
CA VAL A 86 -9.87 -4.65 -4.90
C VAL A 86 -9.87 -5.33 -6.26
N SER A 87 -10.82 -4.95 -7.12
CA SER A 87 -10.92 -5.43 -8.50
C SER A 87 -10.63 -4.30 -9.47
N PHE A 88 -9.81 -4.56 -10.49
CA PHE A 88 -9.57 -3.65 -11.60
C PHE A 88 -9.25 -4.42 -12.88
N GLU A 89 -10.04 -4.19 -13.93
CA GLU A 89 -9.98 -4.98 -15.17
C GLU A 89 -10.10 -6.49 -14.88
N LYS A 90 -9.12 -7.29 -15.31
CA LYS A 90 -9.04 -8.73 -15.04
C LYS A 90 -8.26 -9.07 -13.76
N ASN A 91 -7.80 -8.07 -13.01
CA ASN A 91 -6.98 -8.25 -11.82
C ASN A 91 -7.83 -8.20 -10.55
N LYS A 92 -7.49 -9.08 -9.59
CA LYS A 92 -7.99 -9.06 -8.23
C LYS A 92 -6.82 -8.99 -7.26
N PHE A 93 -6.97 -8.15 -6.24
CA PHE A 93 -5.98 -7.92 -5.21
C PHE A 93 -6.62 -8.16 -3.85
N PHE A 94 -6.05 -9.05 -3.05
CA PHE A 94 -6.40 -9.15 -1.64
C PHE A 94 -5.67 -8.07 -0.86
N THR A 95 -6.35 -7.52 0.13
CA THR A 95 -5.83 -6.46 0.97
C THR A 95 -5.99 -6.80 2.44
N THR A 96 -4.99 -6.41 3.23
CA THR A 96 -5.03 -6.46 4.70
C THR A 96 -4.76 -5.06 5.21
N THR A 97 -5.69 -4.51 5.98
CA THR A 97 -5.63 -3.17 6.57
C THR A 97 -5.40 -3.27 8.08
N PHE A 98 -4.37 -2.56 8.55
CA PHE A 98 -4.08 -2.30 9.95
C PHE A 98 -4.54 -0.88 10.28
N LEU A 99 -5.52 -0.78 11.16
CA LEU A 99 -6.17 0.47 11.50
C LEU A 99 -6.08 0.70 13.01
N ASN A 100 -5.67 1.91 13.41
CA ASN A 100 -5.67 2.34 14.81
C ASN A 100 -6.01 3.84 14.89
N ALA A 101 -5.84 4.47 16.06
CA ALA A 101 -6.16 5.89 16.26
C ALA A 101 -5.22 6.86 15.50
N HIS A 102 -4.09 6.38 14.99
CA HIS A 102 -3.03 7.20 14.41
C HIS A 102 -2.94 7.06 12.89
N TYR A 103 -3.05 5.85 12.36
CA TYR A 103 -2.89 5.60 10.93
C TYR A 103 -3.81 4.48 10.41
N CYS A 104 -4.03 4.52 9.09
CA CYS A 104 -4.60 3.43 8.30
C CYS A 104 -3.52 2.92 7.35
N TYR A 105 -3.08 1.68 7.54
CA TYR A 105 -2.03 1.06 6.74
C TYR A 105 -2.56 -0.16 6.01
N THR A 106 -2.53 -0.16 4.68
CA THR A 106 -3.02 -1.28 3.87
C THR A 106 -1.90 -1.90 3.05
N ILE A 107 -1.86 -3.24 3.04
CA ILE A 107 -1.01 -4.05 2.17
C ILE A 107 -1.90 -4.72 1.14
N ALA A 108 -1.47 -4.75 -0.11
CA ALA A 108 -2.13 -5.47 -1.20
C ALA A 108 -1.21 -6.58 -1.75
N GLN A 109 -1.82 -7.69 -2.15
CA GLN A 109 -1.19 -8.78 -2.91
C GLN A 109 -2.15 -9.24 -4.01
N LYS A 110 -1.63 -9.80 -5.11
CA LYS A 110 -2.50 -10.47 -6.09
C LYS A 110 -3.07 -11.76 -5.50
N THR A 111 -4.31 -12.07 -5.83
CA THR A 111 -5.01 -13.28 -5.34
C THR A 111 -4.25 -14.60 -5.59
N ASN A 112 -3.46 -14.67 -6.66
CA ASN A 112 -2.68 -15.87 -7.00
C ASN A 112 -1.30 -15.91 -6.34
N ASP A 113 -0.89 -14.85 -5.64
CA ASP A 113 0.41 -14.75 -4.99
C ASP A 113 0.27 -15.18 -3.52
N LYS A 114 0.69 -16.40 -3.18
CA LYS A 114 0.86 -16.84 -1.77
C LYS A 114 2.26 -16.47 -1.26
N LEU A 115 2.62 -15.19 -1.39
CA LEU A 115 3.95 -14.71 -0.99
C LEU A 115 3.94 -14.28 0.46
N VAL A 116 5.04 -14.56 1.17
CA VAL A 116 5.29 -13.97 2.48
C VAL A 116 5.64 -12.50 2.27
N VAL A 117 4.85 -11.61 2.88
CA VAL A 117 5.09 -10.16 2.84
C VAL A 117 5.72 -9.72 4.15
N PHE A 118 6.86 -9.05 4.03
CA PHE A 118 7.50 -8.35 5.13
C PHE A 118 7.11 -6.88 5.08
N SER A 119 6.66 -6.34 6.20
CA SER A 119 6.18 -4.96 6.28
C SER A 119 6.46 -4.33 7.64
N SER A 120 6.52 -3.01 7.66
CA SER A 120 6.61 -2.23 8.90
C SER A 120 6.15 -0.80 8.68
N VAL A 121 5.71 -0.17 9.77
CA VAL A 121 5.41 1.26 9.86
C VAL A 121 6.45 1.90 10.79
N GLY A 122 6.85 3.13 10.49
CA GLY A 122 7.79 3.90 11.29
C GLY A 122 7.79 5.36 10.92
N LEU A 123 8.83 6.06 11.36
CA LEU A 123 9.04 7.47 10.97
C LEU A 123 9.40 7.55 9.47
N PRO A 124 8.90 8.57 8.74
CA PRO A 124 9.16 8.78 7.32
C PRO A 124 10.64 8.71 6.93
N GLU A 125 11.49 9.38 7.70
CA GLU A 125 12.93 9.52 7.51
C GLU A 125 13.68 8.20 7.76
N ASN A 126 13.14 7.35 8.63
CA ASN A 126 13.79 6.10 9.04
C ASN A 126 13.32 4.87 8.25
N ILE A 127 12.31 5.02 7.38
CA ILE A 127 11.70 3.85 6.72
C ILE A 127 12.68 3.12 5.79
N GLY A 128 13.58 3.86 5.14
CA GLY A 128 14.63 3.30 4.29
C GLY A 128 15.65 2.49 5.09
N CYS A 129 16.07 3.01 6.25
CA CYS A 129 16.96 2.31 7.17
C CYS A 129 16.30 1.04 7.74
N LYS A 130 15.06 1.13 8.21
CA LYS A 130 14.30 -0.04 8.71
C LYS A 130 14.13 -1.12 7.64
N MET A 131 13.88 -0.70 6.39
CA MET A 131 13.79 -1.61 5.25
C MET A 131 15.10 -2.37 5.03
N LYS A 132 16.25 -1.65 4.99
CA LYS A 132 17.57 -2.27 4.85
C LYS A 132 17.91 -3.19 6.01
N GLN A 133 17.62 -2.78 7.25
CA GLN A 133 17.80 -3.62 8.44
C GLN A 133 17.01 -4.92 8.34
N LYS A 134 15.74 -4.85 7.89
CA LYS A 134 14.92 -6.04 7.72
C LYS A 134 15.43 -6.93 6.59
N LEU A 135 15.90 -6.36 5.48
CA LEU A 135 16.55 -7.13 4.42
C LEU A 135 17.83 -7.82 4.93
N GLN A 136 18.63 -7.14 5.76
CA GLN A 136 19.85 -7.71 6.32
C GLN A 136 19.54 -8.89 7.24
N GLU A 137 18.54 -8.75 8.12
CA GLU A 137 18.06 -9.85 8.97
C GLU A 137 17.63 -11.08 8.15
N LEU A 138 16.96 -10.87 7.03
CA LEU A 138 16.39 -11.96 6.22
C LEU A 138 17.36 -12.58 5.21
N THR A 139 18.36 -11.82 4.73
CA THR A 139 19.25 -12.25 3.64
C THR A 139 20.71 -12.42 4.04
N GLY A 140 21.09 -11.91 5.22
CA GLY A 140 22.49 -11.86 5.68
C GLY A 140 23.35 -10.79 4.98
N VAL A 141 22.83 -10.09 3.96
CA VAL A 141 23.54 -9.00 3.27
C VAL A 141 23.61 -7.77 4.18
N LEU A 142 24.78 -7.16 4.33
CA LEU A 142 24.95 -5.96 5.13
C LEU A 142 24.24 -4.74 4.50
N ALA A 143 23.61 -3.91 5.32
CA ALA A 143 22.85 -2.74 4.87
C ALA A 143 23.68 -1.73 4.06
N GLU A 144 24.98 -1.66 4.33
CA GLU A 144 25.98 -0.83 3.64
C GLU A 144 26.27 -1.34 2.23
N GLU A 145 26.12 -2.65 1.98
CA GLU A 145 26.30 -3.27 0.67
C GLU A 145 25.05 -3.17 -0.21
N MET A 146 23.93 -2.68 0.36
CA MET A 146 22.67 -2.55 -0.36
C MET A 146 22.54 -1.21 -1.06
N THR A 147 22.29 -1.27 -2.36
CA THR A 147 21.94 -0.09 -3.17
C THR A 147 20.45 -0.09 -3.47
N GLN A 148 19.80 1.05 -3.20
CA GLN A 148 18.40 1.28 -3.58
C GLN A 148 18.35 1.94 -4.96
N ILE A 149 17.61 1.33 -5.89
CA ILE A 149 17.38 1.86 -7.23
C ILE A 149 15.88 1.97 -7.45
N LYS A 150 15.40 3.12 -7.96
CA LYS A 150 13.99 3.28 -8.34
C LYS A 150 13.77 2.73 -9.75
N SER A 151 12.74 1.92 -9.92
CA SER A 151 12.25 1.52 -11.25
C SER A 151 11.69 2.72 -12.03
N SER A 152 11.38 2.53 -13.31
CA SER A 152 10.77 3.55 -14.18
C SER A 152 9.46 4.14 -13.65
N VAL A 153 8.75 3.41 -12.79
CA VAL A 153 7.52 3.88 -12.12
C VAL A 153 7.75 4.31 -10.68
N GLY A 154 9.00 4.49 -10.26
CA GLY A 154 9.37 4.98 -8.93
C GLY A 154 9.29 3.96 -7.81
N ALA A 155 8.91 2.71 -8.08
CA ALA A 155 8.94 1.65 -7.08
C ALA A 155 10.40 1.32 -6.71
N PRO A 156 10.75 1.23 -5.41
CA PRO A 156 12.10 0.95 -4.97
C PRO A 156 12.48 -0.51 -5.19
N LEU A 157 13.73 -0.75 -5.54
CA LEU A 157 14.34 -2.07 -5.69
C LEU A 157 15.67 -2.06 -4.93
N TYR A 158 16.00 -3.15 -4.26
CA TYR A 158 17.24 -3.27 -3.47
C TYR A 158 18.15 -4.32 -4.07
N TYR A 159 19.42 -3.97 -4.24
CA TYR A 159 20.44 -4.81 -4.87
C TYR A 159 21.66 -4.97 -3.97
N GLN A 160 22.30 -6.13 -4.05
CA GLN A 160 23.70 -6.32 -3.66
C GLN A 160 24.51 -6.47 -4.95
N LYS A 161 25.33 -5.48 -5.28
CA LYS A 161 25.96 -5.37 -6.62
C LYS A 161 24.89 -5.48 -7.72
N GLU A 162 24.91 -6.54 -8.52
CA GLU A 162 23.95 -6.80 -9.61
C GLU A 162 22.79 -7.73 -9.19
N LYS A 163 22.88 -8.38 -8.02
CA LYS A 163 21.86 -9.30 -7.53
C LYS A 163 20.69 -8.54 -6.90
N LEU A 164 19.50 -8.67 -7.49
CA LEU A 164 18.27 -8.13 -6.92
C LEU A 164 17.88 -8.93 -5.66
N LEU A 165 17.68 -8.24 -4.53
CA LEU A 165 17.32 -8.85 -3.24
C LEU A 165 15.80 -8.97 -3.06
N THR A 166 15.03 -8.00 -3.57
CA THR A 166 13.57 -7.94 -3.43
C THR A 166 12.88 -8.39 -4.72
N ASN A 167 11.97 -9.35 -4.64
CA ASN A 167 11.09 -9.69 -5.77
C ASN A 167 10.12 -8.55 -6.09
N SER A 168 9.57 -7.91 -5.05
CA SER A 168 8.72 -6.72 -5.18
C SER A 168 8.82 -5.89 -3.90
N CYS A 169 8.78 -4.56 -4.02
CA CYS A 169 8.88 -3.66 -2.89
C CYS A 169 8.07 -2.39 -3.14
N SER A 170 7.44 -1.90 -2.09
CA SER A 170 6.60 -0.70 -2.09
C SER A 170 6.88 0.11 -0.82
N ILE A 171 6.94 1.43 -0.97
CA ILE A 171 7.09 2.37 0.15
C ILE A 171 5.97 3.41 0.05
N SER A 172 5.47 3.82 1.21
CA SER A 172 4.41 4.82 1.37
C SER A 172 4.79 5.81 2.46
N HIS A 173 4.35 7.04 2.32
CA HIS A 173 4.56 8.13 3.27
C HIS A 173 3.30 8.97 3.35
N HIS A 174 2.88 9.32 4.56
CA HIS A 174 1.86 10.33 4.80
C HIS A 174 2.08 10.92 6.19
N GLY A 175 2.17 12.24 6.27
CA GLY A 175 2.36 12.93 7.54
C GLY A 175 3.56 12.44 8.33
N ASN A 176 3.29 12.03 9.56
CA ASN A 176 4.31 11.60 10.52
C ASN A 176 4.68 10.12 10.39
N TYR A 177 4.22 9.45 9.32
CA TYR A 177 4.43 8.02 9.14
C TYR A 177 4.97 7.66 7.76
N GLY A 178 5.87 6.68 7.74
CA GLY A 178 6.32 5.94 6.58
C GLY A 178 6.04 4.45 6.75
N ALA A 179 5.83 3.74 5.65
CA ALA A 179 5.65 2.29 5.66
C ALA A 179 6.35 1.63 4.46
N PHE A 180 6.91 0.44 4.67
CA PHE A 180 7.39 -0.40 3.58
C PHE A 180 6.61 -1.73 3.54
N ALA A 181 6.54 -2.33 2.37
CA ALA A 181 6.15 -3.73 2.19
C ALA A 181 7.01 -4.34 1.06
N PHE A 182 7.52 -5.54 1.27
CA PHE A 182 8.28 -6.27 0.25
C PHE A 182 8.09 -7.78 0.34
N THR A 183 8.41 -8.45 -0.77
CA THR A 183 8.52 -9.91 -0.85
C THR A 183 9.92 -10.26 -1.32
N LEU A 184 10.48 -11.35 -0.80
CA LEU A 184 11.74 -11.90 -1.28
C LEU A 184 11.51 -12.80 -2.50
N GLN A 185 12.58 -13.10 -3.23
CA GLN A 185 12.55 -14.24 -4.16
C GLN A 185 12.45 -15.50 -3.30
N ASN A 186 11.50 -16.38 -3.61
CA ASN A 186 11.53 -17.71 -3.00
C ASN A 186 12.83 -18.38 -3.47
N GLU A 187 13.65 -18.83 -2.53
CA GLU A 187 14.66 -19.83 -2.87
C GLU A 187 13.89 -21.04 -3.40
N SER A 188 14.10 -21.34 -4.68
CA SER A 188 13.49 -22.50 -5.33
C SER A 188 14.28 -23.74 -4.96
#